data_AF-A0A2M9M7A1-F1
#
_entry.id   AF-A0A2M9M7A1-F1
#
_cell.length_a   1.000
_cell.length_b   1.000
_cell.length_c   1.000
_cell.angle_alpha   90.00
_cell.angle_beta   90.00
_cell.angle_gamma   90.00
#
_symmetry.space_group_name_H-M   'P 1'
#
loop_
_entity.id
_entity.type
_entity.pdbx_description
1 polymer ?
#
loop_
_entity_poly.entity_id
_entity_poly.type
_entity_poly.pdbx_seq_one_letter_code
_entity_poly.pdbx_strand_id
1 'polypeptide(L)'
;MTFSSGRGATRRVVVAFLVIAALLAGAKATTPAAAATAKKGPTSVAYVEVNRNSMLNVGKYTLAEGGANVFDVAVIFAANINYDATKKSAYLYFNENVQRVLDNAATEIRPLQAKGIKVMLSVLGNHEGAGFANFPSKEAASAFAKQLSDTVGKYGLDGIDFDDEYAEYGKNGTGQPNDSSFVYLVSALRDYMPDKLVSLYSIGPSADRLSYGGVDISSKFNYAWNPWYGSWQVPSIRLPKANLSPAAVQIGATSPSTAADLARRTVGEGYGVYLTYDLDGSDQHDYISGFTKELYGSDAVYTP
;
A
#
# COMPACT_ATOMS: atom_id res chain seq x y z
N MET A 1 -36.31 78.55 -46.00
CA MET A 1 -34.85 78.31 -45.95
C MET A 1 -34.51 77.71 -44.59
N THR A 2 -33.68 76.68 -44.66
CA THR A 2 -33.09 75.78 -43.63
C THR A 2 -32.48 76.53 -42.43
N PHE A 3 -32.41 76.02 -41.19
CA PHE A 3 -31.66 74.86 -40.64
C PHE A 3 -32.18 74.54 -39.21
N SER A 4 -32.32 73.27 -38.77
CA SER A 4 -31.37 72.43 -37.97
C SER A 4 -31.19 72.90 -36.51
N SER A 5 -31.08 72.11 -35.43
CA SER A 5 -30.81 70.70 -35.13
C SER A 5 -31.09 70.45 -33.63
N GLY A 6 -31.15 69.18 -33.19
CA GLY A 6 -31.01 68.83 -31.77
C GLY A 6 -31.59 67.47 -31.38
N ARG A 7 -30.99 66.37 -31.85
CA ARG A 7 -31.33 64.99 -31.45
C ARG A 7 -30.46 64.53 -30.27
N GLY A 8 -31.10 63.78 -29.38
CA GLY A 8 -30.52 63.16 -28.18
C GLY A 8 -29.55 62.01 -28.44
N ALA A 9 -28.80 61.71 -27.39
CA ALA A 9 -27.78 60.68 -27.32
C ALA A 9 -28.38 59.28 -27.17
N THR A 10 -27.83 58.31 -27.90
CA THR A 10 -27.96 56.88 -27.60
C THR A 10 -26.58 56.24 -27.57
N ARG A 11 -26.26 55.62 -26.43
CA ARG A 11 -25.04 54.83 -26.19
C ARG A 11 -25.08 53.56 -27.02
N ARG A 12 -24.03 53.28 -27.78
CA ARG A 12 -23.79 51.98 -28.44
C ARG A 12 -22.91 51.12 -27.53
N VAL A 13 -23.35 49.89 -27.26
CA VAL A 13 -22.54 48.81 -26.68
C VAL A 13 -22.00 47.99 -27.85
N VAL A 14 -20.67 47.81 -27.90
CA VAL A 14 -19.99 46.94 -28.88
C VAL A 14 -19.78 45.58 -28.22
N VAL A 15 -20.34 44.52 -28.81
CA VAL A 15 -20.07 43.12 -28.45
C VAL A 15 -18.98 42.62 -29.38
N ALA A 16 -17.82 42.25 -28.82
CA ALA A 16 -16.73 41.62 -29.57
C ALA A 16 -16.97 40.10 -29.65
N PHE A 17 -17.06 39.57 -30.87
CA PHE A 17 -17.03 38.13 -31.13
C PHE A 17 -15.59 37.65 -31.21
N LEU A 18 -15.17 36.77 -30.28
CA LEU A 18 -13.96 35.98 -30.41
C LEU A 18 -14.33 34.64 -31.05
N VAL A 19 -13.94 34.45 -32.31
CA VAL A 19 -13.98 33.15 -33.00
C VAL A 19 -12.72 32.39 -32.60
N ILE A 20 -12.89 31.32 -31.80
CA ILE A 20 -11.82 30.35 -31.55
C ILE A 20 -11.97 29.23 -32.58
N ALA A 21 -11.03 29.15 -33.52
CA ALA A 21 -10.90 28.02 -34.43
C ALA A 21 -10.39 26.79 -33.66
N ALA A 22 -11.20 25.73 -33.60
CA ALA A 22 -10.81 24.45 -33.03
C ALA A 22 -9.96 23.66 -34.04
N LEU A 23 -8.66 23.55 -33.78
CA LEU A 23 -7.79 22.55 -34.40
C LEU A 23 -8.03 21.21 -33.70
N LEU A 24 -8.65 20.28 -34.44
CA LEU A 24 -8.85 18.89 -34.04
C LEU A 24 -7.50 18.15 -34.00
N ALA A 25 -6.92 18.02 -32.81
CA ALA A 25 -5.94 16.98 -32.50
C ALA A 25 -6.64 15.95 -31.61
N GLY A 26 -6.63 14.68 -32.04
CA GLY A 26 -7.39 13.57 -31.44
C GLY A 26 -6.96 13.17 -30.03
N ALA A 27 -7.29 13.98 -29.04
CA ALA A 27 -7.27 13.56 -27.64
C ALA A 27 -8.44 12.61 -27.39
N LYS A 28 -8.14 11.32 -27.19
CA LYS A 28 -9.09 10.38 -26.59
C LYS A 28 -9.53 10.99 -25.27
N ALA A 29 -10.82 11.34 -25.15
CA ALA A 29 -11.41 11.74 -23.88
C ALA A 29 -11.22 10.58 -22.89
N THR A 30 -10.32 10.74 -21.92
CA THR A 30 -10.26 9.89 -20.75
C THR A 30 -11.54 10.12 -19.96
N THR A 31 -12.43 9.14 -19.97
CA THR A 31 -13.58 9.11 -19.07
C THR A 31 -13.07 9.27 -17.64
N PRO A 32 -13.64 10.16 -16.81
CA PRO A 32 -13.26 10.23 -15.41
C PRO A 32 -13.44 8.85 -14.79
N ALA A 33 -12.41 8.35 -14.09
CA ALA A 33 -12.55 7.15 -13.28
C ALA A 33 -13.75 7.36 -12.34
N ALA A 34 -14.70 6.44 -12.34
CA ALA A 34 -15.82 6.47 -11.42
C ALA A 34 -15.22 6.57 -10.00
N ALA A 35 -15.59 7.61 -9.25
CA ALA A 35 -15.12 7.79 -7.90
C ALA A 35 -15.46 6.52 -7.10
N ALA A 36 -14.45 5.92 -6.46
CA ALA A 36 -14.64 4.72 -5.65
C ALA A 36 -15.74 4.96 -4.62
N THR A 37 -16.75 4.08 -4.57
CA THR A 37 -17.81 4.17 -3.58
C THR A 37 -17.20 4.01 -2.19
N ALA A 38 -17.37 5.01 -1.33
CA ALA A 38 -16.81 4.96 0.02
C ALA A 38 -17.55 3.92 0.88
N LYS A 39 -16.82 2.94 1.43
CA LYS A 39 -17.33 2.02 2.47
C LYS A 39 -16.93 2.49 3.87
N LYS A 40 -17.72 2.11 4.88
CA LYS A 40 -17.39 2.28 6.30
C LYS A 40 -16.90 0.96 6.86
N GLY A 41 -15.99 1.01 7.82
CA GLY A 41 -15.45 -0.17 8.51
C GLY A 41 -13.92 -0.23 8.44
N PRO A 42 -13.31 -1.30 8.97
CA PRO A 42 -11.87 -1.48 8.96
C PRO A 42 -11.29 -1.55 7.53
N THR A 43 -10.10 -0.97 7.34
CA THR A 43 -9.28 -1.12 6.13
C THR A 43 -8.88 -2.58 5.97
N SER A 44 -9.24 -3.20 4.84
CA SER A 44 -8.82 -4.57 4.51
C SER A 44 -7.57 -4.56 3.63
N VAL A 45 -6.62 -5.42 3.98
CA VAL A 45 -5.33 -5.56 3.29
C VAL A 45 -5.28 -6.94 2.65
N ALA A 46 -4.79 -7.05 1.42
CA ALA A 46 -4.55 -8.30 0.72
C ALA A 46 -3.09 -8.38 0.25
N TYR A 47 -2.32 -9.27 0.87
CA TYR A 47 -1.04 -9.69 0.32
C TYR A 47 -1.25 -10.66 -0.84
N VAL A 48 -0.48 -10.44 -1.91
CA VAL A 48 -0.48 -11.30 -3.10
C VAL A 48 0.94 -11.78 -3.36
N GLU A 49 1.08 -13.10 -3.36
CA GLU A 49 2.30 -13.81 -3.70
C GLU A 49 2.51 -13.82 -5.21
N VAL A 50 3.19 -12.78 -5.72
CA VAL A 50 3.28 -12.52 -7.17
C VAL A 50 4.12 -13.56 -7.94
N ASN A 51 4.80 -14.44 -7.22
CA ASN A 51 5.42 -15.63 -7.79
C ASN A 51 4.39 -16.62 -8.37
N ARG A 52 3.15 -16.60 -7.88
CA ARG A 52 2.08 -17.54 -8.27
C ARG A 52 0.79 -16.86 -8.72
N ASN A 53 0.50 -15.66 -8.24
CA ASN A 53 -0.79 -15.00 -8.40
C ASN A 53 -0.66 -13.60 -9.03
N SER A 54 -1.71 -13.13 -9.72
CA SER A 54 -1.77 -11.76 -10.24
C SER A 54 -2.31 -10.80 -9.18
N MET A 55 -1.75 -9.58 -9.16
CA MET A 55 -2.25 -8.49 -8.33
C MET A 55 -3.72 -8.15 -8.65
N LEU A 56 -4.15 -8.37 -9.90
CA LEU A 56 -5.49 -8.01 -10.36
C LEU A 56 -6.61 -8.75 -9.64
N ASN A 57 -6.33 -9.90 -9.04
CA ASN A 57 -7.32 -10.66 -8.26
C ASN A 57 -7.91 -9.83 -7.12
N VAL A 58 -7.14 -8.91 -6.54
CA VAL A 58 -7.61 -8.00 -5.48
C VAL A 58 -8.75 -7.10 -5.96
N GLY A 59 -8.74 -6.70 -7.23
CA GLY A 59 -9.74 -5.81 -7.82
C GLY A 59 -11.03 -6.49 -8.30
N LYS A 60 -11.13 -7.82 -8.14
CA LYS A 60 -12.26 -8.64 -8.59
C LYS A 60 -13.40 -8.75 -7.57
N TYR A 61 -13.19 -8.25 -6.35
CA TYR A 61 -14.15 -8.38 -5.26
C TYR A 61 -14.73 -7.03 -4.85
N THR A 62 -16.04 -6.89 -4.94
CA THR A 62 -16.80 -5.72 -4.47
C THR A 62 -17.85 -6.13 -3.45
N LEU A 63 -18.30 -5.18 -2.62
CA LEU A 63 -19.41 -5.38 -1.71
C LEU A 63 -20.72 -5.38 -2.49
N ALA A 64 -21.57 -6.39 -2.25
CA ALA A 64 -22.90 -6.46 -2.83
C ALA A 64 -23.73 -5.20 -2.54
N GLU A 65 -23.63 -4.69 -1.31
CA GLU A 65 -24.20 -3.41 -0.93
C GLU A 65 -23.26 -2.26 -1.31
N GLY A 66 -23.70 -1.39 -2.21
CA GLY A 66 -22.99 -0.17 -2.59
C GLY A 66 -21.81 -0.34 -3.56
N GLY A 67 -21.37 -1.56 -3.86
CA GLY A 67 -20.37 -1.82 -4.91
C GLY A 67 -18.95 -1.33 -4.59
N ALA A 68 -18.66 -0.97 -3.34
CA ALA A 68 -17.31 -0.57 -2.91
C ALA A 68 -16.33 -1.75 -2.99
N ASN A 69 -15.02 -1.49 -3.09
CA ASN A 69 -14.03 -2.57 -3.10
C ASN A 69 -14.06 -3.36 -1.79
N VAL A 70 -13.92 -4.68 -1.88
CA VAL A 70 -13.67 -5.50 -0.70
C VAL A 70 -12.33 -5.17 -0.09
N PHE A 71 -11.28 -4.99 -0.89
CA PHE A 71 -9.92 -4.72 -0.45
C PHE A 71 -9.53 -3.26 -0.66
N ASP A 72 -8.88 -2.65 0.35
CA ASP A 72 -8.46 -1.25 0.32
C ASP A 72 -6.97 -1.11 0.00
N VAL A 73 -6.17 -2.09 0.41
CA VAL A 73 -4.71 -2.14 0.18
C VAL A 73 -4.33 -3.49 -0.40
N ALA A 74 -3.59 -3.48 -1.50
CA ALA A 74 -2.94 -4.63 -2.10
C ALA A 74 -1.43 -4.56 -1.83
N VAL A 75 -0.81 -5.66 -1.43
CA VAL A 75 0.63 -5.72 -1.14
C VAL A 75 1.29 -6.71 -2.10
N ILE A 76 2.23 -6.22 -2.91
CA ILE A 76 3.10 -7.04 -3.77
C ILE A 76 4.08 -7.77 -2.84
N PHE A 77 3.95 -9.09 -2.75
CA PHE A 77 4.81 -9.93 -1.90
C PHE A 77 5.73 -10.82 -2.76
N ALA A 78 7.06 -10.66 -2.70
CA ALA A 78 7.80 -9.57 -2.07
C ALA A 78 9.13 -9.27 -2.78
N ALA A 79 9.57 -8.02 -2.70
CA ALA A 79 10.97 -7.65 -2.95
C ALA A 79 11.87 -8.10 -1.79
N ASN A 80 13.19 -7.97 -1.98
CA ASN A 80 14.16 -8.45 -1.00
C ASN A 80 15.22 -7.41 -0.63
N ILE A 81 15.71 -7.50 0.61
CA ILE A 81 17.01 -6.93 1.00
C ILE A 81 18.11 -7.99 0.82
N ASN A 82 18.99 -7.76 -0.15
CA ASN A 82 20.15 -8.60 -0.43
C ASN A 82 21.45 -7.92 0.03
N TYR A 83 22.57 -8.65 0.01
CA TYR A 83 23.88 -8.21 0.46
C TYR A 83 24.97 -8.44 -0.59
N ASP A 84 25.64 -7.37 -1.02
CA ASP A 84 26.85 -7.46 -1.84
C ASP A 84 28.06 -7.66 -0.93
N ALA A 85 28.60 -8.88 -0.87
CA ALA A 85 29.75 -9.22 -0.02
C ALA A 85 31.05 -8.50 -0.42
N THR A 86 31.18 -8.07 -1.68
CA THR A 86 32.36 -7.33 -2.17
C THR A 86 32.30 -5.87 -1.71
N LYS A 87 31.14 -5.24 -1.90
CA LYS A 87 30.91 -3.85 -1.48
C LYS A 87 30.59 -3.71 0.01
N LYS A 88 30.26 -4.82 0.67
CA LYS A 88 29.77 -4.89 2.06
C LYS A 88 28.57 -3.98 2.31
N SER A 89 27.61 -4.03 1.38
CA SER A 89 26.45 -3.13 1.37
C SER A 89 25.18 -3.86 1.01
N ALA A 90 24.09 -3.55 1.71
CA ALA A 90 22.77 -4.05 1.34
C ALA A 90 22.22 -3.32 0.10
N TYR A 91 21.44 -4.03 -0.71
CA TYR A 91 20.77 -3.47 -1.88
C TYR A 91 19.39 -4.08 -2.07
N LEU A 92 18.48 -3.30 -2.67
CA LEU A 92 17.12 -3.73 -2.97
C LEU A 92 17.14 -4.65 -4.19
N TYR A 93 16.59 -5.84 -4.04
CA TYR A 93 16.52 -6.85 -5.07
C TYR A 93 15.07 -7.18 -5.42
N PHE A 94 14.83 -7.42 -6.72
CA PHE A 94 13.58 -7.93 -7.24
C PHE A 94 13.86 -9.25 -7.96
N ASN A 95 13.15 -10.31 -7.55
CA ASN A 95 13.10 -11.50 -8.39
C ASN A 95 12.34 -11.20 -9.70
N GLU A 96 12.40 -12.12 -10.66
CA GLU A 96 11.80 -11.92 -11.99
C GLU A 96 10.28 -11.68 -11.96
N ASN A 97 9.56 -12.24 -10.98
CA ASN A 97 8.11 -12.09 -10.87
C ASN A 97 7.72 -10.72 -10.33
N VAL A 98 8.41 -10.25 -9.29
CA VAL A 98 8.24 -8.89 -8.77
C VAL A 98 8.63 -7.87 -9.83
N GLN A 99 9.77 -8.06 -10.49
CA GLN A 99 10.21 -7.18 -11.58
C GLN A 99 9.17 -7.14 -12.71
N ARG A 100 8.61 -8.30 -13.10
CA ARG A 100 7.54 -8.38 -14.10
C ARG A 100 6.31 -7.55 -13.70
N VAL A 101 5.85 -7.64 -12.45
CA VAL A 101 4.70 -6.84 -11.98
C VAL A 101 5.02 -5.35 -12.01
N LEU A 102 6.21 -4.96 -11.56
CA LEU A 102 6.65 -3.56 -11.55
C LEU A 102 6.78 -2.99 -12.98
N ASP A 103 7.41 -3.71 -13.90
CA ASP A 103 7.55 -3.29 -15.29
C ASP A 103 6.21 -3.22 -16.03
N ASN A 104 5.24 -4.05 -15.61
CA ASN A 104 3.86 -4.03 -16.11
C ASN A 104 2.91 -3.23 -15.20
N ALA A 105 3.42 -2.21 -14.48
CA ALA A 105 2.59 -1.39 -13.58
C ALA A 105 1.33 -0.83 -14.24
N ALA A 106 1.38 -0.49 -15.54
CA ALA A 106 0.22 0.01 -16.29
C ALA A 106 -0.96 -0.98 -16.35
N THR A 107 -0.68 -2.29 -16.30
CA THR A 107 -1.69 -3.35 -16.42
C THR A 107 -1.88 -4.14 -15.14
N GLU A 108 -0.89 -4.23 -14.24
CA GLU A 108 -0.99 -4.99 -12.98
C GLU A 108 -1.28 -4.11 -11.74
N ILE A 109 -0.95 -2.81 -11.80
CA ILE A 109 -1.02 -1.90 -10.63
C ILE A 109 -2.05 -0.79 -10.85
N ARG A 110 -1.95 -0.07 -11.98
CA ARG A 110 -2.83 1.07 -12.28
C ARG A 110 -4.32 0.73 -12.28
N PRO A 111 -4.77 -0.46 -12.73
CA PRO A 111 -6.19 -0.81 -12.63
C PRO A 111 -6.71 -0.88 -11.19
N LEU A 112 -5.88 -1.34 -10.25
CA LEU A 112 -6.22 -1.38 -8.82
C LEU A 112 -6.28 0.04 -8.25
N GLN A 113 -5.27 0.87 -8.54
CA GLN A 113 -5.23 2.26 -8.10
C GLN A 113 -6.38 3.09 -8.67
N ALA A 114 -6.78 2.84 -9.92
CA ALA A 114 -7.94 3.47 -10.55
C ALA A 114 -9.27 3.11 -9.85
N LYS A 115 -9.35 1.94 -9.22
CA LYS A 115 -10.46 1.54 -8.34
C LYS A 115 -10.34 2.16 -6.94
N GLY A 116 -9.27 2.87 -6.62
CA GLY A 116 -9.01 3.44 -5.31
C GLY A 116 -8.25 2.51 -4.35
N ILE A 117 -7.84 1.32 -4.80
CA ILE A 117 -7.06 0.36 -4.02
C ILE A 117 -5.60 0.79 -4.00
N LYS A 118 -5.03 0.98 -2.80
CA LYS A 118 -3.62 1.34 -2.64
C LYS A 118 -2.74 0.13 -2.94
N VAL A 119 -1.61 0.33 -3.61
CA VAL A 119 -0.66 -0.75 -3.92
C VAL A 119 0.69 -0.49 -3.28
N MET A 120 1.08 -1.36 -2.35
CA MET A 120 2.34 -1.31 -1.61
C MET A 120 3.29 -2.42 -2.07
N LEU A 121 4.59 -2.24 -1.83
CA LEU A 121 5.59 -3.28 -2.03
C LEU A 121 6.12 -3.75 -0.67
N SER A 122 5.97 -5.04 -0.38
CA SER A 122 6.62 -5.66 0.78
C SER A 122 8.08 -5.96 0.47
N VAL A 123 8.93 -5.81 1.49
CA VAL A 123 10.36 -6.10 1.43
C VAL A 123 10.70 -7.09 2.55
N LEU A 124 11.31 -8.20 2.16
CA LEU A 124 11.64 -9.34 3.00
C LEU A 124 13.16 -9.57 3.05
N GLY A 125 13.67 -10.18 4.11
CA GLY A 125 15.03 -10.75 4.08
C GLY A 125 15.19 -11.82 2.99
N ASN A 126 16.43 -12.18 2.66
CA ASN A 126 16.71 -13.17 1.61
C ASN A 126 17.94 -14.02 1.90
N HIS A 127 18.10 -14.43 3.16
CA HIS A 127 19.11 -15.38 3.60
C HIS A 127 20.56 -14.96 3.29
N GLU A 128 20.84 -13.65 3.24
CA GLU A 128 22.16 -13.12 2.86
C GLU A 128 22.84 -12.36 4.00
N GLY A 129 22.21 -12.30 5.18
CA GLY A 129 22.73 -11.67 6.39
C GLY A 129 22.35 -10.21 6.55
N ALA A 130 22.08 -9.48 5.47
CA ALA A 130 21.56 -8.11 5.55
C ALA A 130 20.05 -8.13 5.87
N GLY A 131 19.65 -7.32 6.84
CA GLY A 131 18.26 -7.12 7.24
C GLY A 131 18.04 -5.71 7.79
N PHE A 132 16.78 -5.35 8.05
CA PHE A 132 16.46 -3.97 8.42
C PHE A 132 16.98 -3.57 9.80
N ALA A 133 17.33 -4.55 10.64
CA ALA A 133 17.86 -4.33 11.97
C ALA A 133 19.40 -4.32 12.05
N ASN A 134 20.17 -4.50 10.97
CA ASN A 134 21.65 -4.58 11.06
C ASN A 134 22.47 -3.66 10.15
N PHE A 135 21.90 -2.57 9.64
CA PHE A 135 22.68 -1.53 8.97
C PHE A 135 23.79 -1.00 9.91
N PRO A 136 25.03 -0.86 9.41
CA PRO A 136 26.17 -0.49 10.24
C PRO A 136 26.23 1.02 10.57
N SER A 137 25.52 1.85 9.81
CA SER A 137 25.49 3.30 10.02
C SER A 137 24.19 3.92 9.50
N LYS A 138 23.96 5.19 9.88
CA LYS A 138 22.84 5.99 9.39
C LYS A 138 22.89 6.18 7.88
N GLU A 139 24.09 6.37 7.32
CA GLU A 139 24.31 6.55 5.88
C GLU A 139 23.95 5.28 5.11
N ALA A 140 24.33 4.10 5.61
CA ALA A 140 23.98 2.81 5.00
C ALA A 140 22.47 2.57 5.00
N ALA A 141 21.81 2.83 6.14
CA ALA A 141 20.35 2.73 6.25
C ALA A 141 19.65 3.73 5.31
N SER A 142 20.13 4.98 5.26
CA SER A 142 19.60 6.03 4.38
C SER A 142 19.77 5.69 2.89
N ALA A 143 20.88 5.05 2.50
CA ALA A 143 21.11 4.62 1.12
C ALA A 143 20.12 3.53 0.69
N PHE A 144 19.75 2.62 1.59
CA PHE A 144 18.70 1.64 1.31
C PHE A 144 17.31 2.30 1.29
N ALA A 145 17.00 3.20 2.23
CA ALA A 145 15.77 4.00 2.20
C ALA A 145 15.58 4.75 0.87
N LYS A 146 16.67 5.29 0.31
CA LYS A 146 16.67 5.96 -1.00
C LYS A 146 16.28 5.00 -2.13
N GLN A 147 16.78 3.76 -2.12
CA GLN A 147 16.40 2.74 -3.12
C GLN A 147 14.91 2.39 -3.04
N LEU A 148 14.38 2.29 -1.82
CA LEU A 148 12.95 2.06 -1.58
C LEU A 148 12.10 3.22 -2.12
N SER A 149 12.44 4.47 -1.76
CA SER A 149 11.70 5.65 -2.23
C SER A 149 11.79 5.84 -3.75
N ASP A 150 12.96 5.58 -4.33
CA ASP A 150 13.16 5.67 -5.79
C ASP A 150 12.31 4.62 -6.52
N THR A 151 12.18 3.42 -5.95
CA THR A 151 11.29 2.37 -6.46
C THR A 151 9.83 2.80 -6.41
N VAL A 152 9.38 3.34 -5.27
CA VAL A 152 8.02 3.87 -5.11
C VAL A 152 7.73 4.96 -6.13
N GLY A 153 8.66 5.91 -6.32
CA GLY A 153 8.54 6.98 -7.31
C GLY A 153 8.52 6.46 -8.75
N LYS A 154 9.46 5.58 -9.11
CA LYS A 154 9.59 5.02 -10.46
C LYS A 154 8.37 4.25 -10.92
N TYR A 155 7.83 3.40 -10.05
CA TYR A 155 6.70 2.52 -10.39
C TYR A 155 5.35 3.08 -9.96
N GLY A 156 5.33 4.26 -9.32
CA GLY A 156 4.11 4.92 -8.86
C GLY A 156 3.34 4.09 -7.83
N LEU A 157 4.06 3.52 -6.87
CA LEU A 157 3.48 2.76 -5.75
C LEU A 157 2.92 3.71 -4.69
N ASP A 158 2.09 3.18 -3.80
CA ASP A 158 1.50 3.91 -2.68
C ASP A 158 2.30 3.80 -1.39
N GLY A 159 3.24 2.84 -1.29
CA GLY A 159 4.06 2.70 -0.10
C GLY A 159 4.96 1.47 -0.04
N ILE A 160 5.60 1.30 1.11
CA ILE A 160 6.48 0.18 1.45
C ILE A 160 5.94 -0.55 2.68
N ASP A 161 6.02 -1.86 2.65
CA ASP A 161 5.79 -2.73 3.79
C ASP A 161 7.10 -3.41 4.21
N PHE A 162 7.36 -3.48 5.52
CA PHE A 162 8.54 -4.14 6.08
C PHE A 162 8.18 -5.47 6.72
N ASP A 163 8.84 -6.53 6.27
CA ASP A 163 8.70 -7.88 6.81
C ASP A 163 10.09 -8.44 7.18
N ASP A 164 10.45 -8.39 8.46
CA ASP A 164 11.78 -8.76 8.95
C ASP A 164 11.92 -10.26 9.26
N GLU A 165 11.54 -11.08 8.29
CA GLU A 165 11.81 -12.51 8.27
C GLU A 165 12.97 -12.84 7.31
N TYR A 166 13.60 -14.00 7.52
CA TYR A 166 14.58 -14.60 6.60
C TYR A 166 15.86 -13.79 6.32
N ALA A 167 16.18 -12.72 7.06
CA ALA A 167 17.43 -12.00 6.87
C ALA A 167 18.69 -12.86 7.14
N GLU A 168 18.60 -13.83 8.07
CA GLU A 168 19.73 -14.66 8.54
C GLU A 168 20.93 -13.85 9.06
N TYR A 169 20.64 -12.89 9.94
CA TYR A 169 21.63 -12.00 10.56
C TYR A 169 22.93 -12.69 10.99
N GLY A 170 24.07 -12.14 10.56
CA GLY A 170 25.41 -12.70 10.81
C GLY A 170 25.99 -13.47 9.63
N LYS A 171 25.15 -13.95 8.71
CA LYS A 171 25.62 -14.61 7.48
C LYS A 171 26.44 -13.65 6.63
N ASN A 172 27.36 -14.20 5.83
CA ASN A 172 28.30 -13.42 5.00
C ASN A 172 29.14 -12.39 5.78
N GLY A 173 29.32 -12.58 7.09
CA GLY A 173 30.07 -11.67 7.95
C GLY A 173 29.35 -10.35 8.24
N THR A 174 28.04 -10.31 8.06
CA THR A 174 27.19 -9.16 8.42
C THR A 174 27.08 -9.00 9.94
N GLY A 175 26.65 -7.81 10.40
CA GLY A 175 26.39 -7.58 11.81
C GLY A 175 25.17 -8.33 12.32
N GLN A 176 25.09 -8.53 13.64
CA GLN A 176 23.85 -8.89 14.31
C GLN A 176 22.91 -7.67 14.40
N PRO A 177 21.60 -7.86 14.68
CA PRO A 177 20.69 -6.75 14.90
C PRO A 177 21.22 -5.76 15.93
N ASN A 178 21.09 -4.46 15.65
CA ASN A 178 21.50 -3.36 16.51
C ASN A 178 20.34 -2.36 16.70
N ASP A 179 20.38 -1.60 17.79
CA ASP A 179 19.25 -0.76 18.20
C ASP A 179 18.97 0.42 17.26
N SER A 180 19.95 0.82 16.45
CA SER A 180 19.89 2.05 15.65
C SER A 180 19.42 1.84 14.22
N SER A 181 19.66 0.67 13.64
CA SER A 181 19.52 0.38 12.22
C SER A 181 18.13 0.70 11.69
N PHE A 182 17.10 0.12 12.30
CA PHE A 182 15.73 0.26 11.82
C PHE A 182 15.19 1.69 12.05
N VAL A 183 15.58 2.31 13.17
CA VAL A 183 15.27 3.71 13.47
C VAL A 183 15.84 4.65 12.41
N TYR A 184 17.09 4.44 11.99
CA TYR A 184 17.69 5.23 10.90
C TYR A 184 17.00 4.98 9.56
N LEU A 185 16.72 3.72 9.22
CA LEU A 185 16.08 3.35 7.96
C LEU A 185 14.72 4.02 7.80
N VAL A 186 13.83 3.84 8.79
CA VAL A 186 12.45 4.33 8.73
C VAL A 186 12.40 5.86 8.84
N SER A 187 13.31 6.46 9.62
CA SER A 187 13.44 7.91 9.66
C SER A 187 13.78 8.47 8.28
N ALA A 188 14.80 7.93 7.62
CA ALA A 188 15.21 8.37 6.29
C ALA A 188 14.13 8.09 5.23
N LEU A 189 13.48 6.92 5.28
CA LEU A 189 12.41 6.59 4.33
C LEU A 189 11.24 7.57 4.46
N ARG A 190 10.81 7.88 5.69
CA ARG A 190 9.74 8.86 5.92
C ARG A 190 10.11 10.25 5.39
N ASP A 191 11.38 10.66 5.51
CA ASP A 191 11.84 11.94 4.97
C ASP A 191 11.83 11.95 3.42
N TYR A 192 12.16 10.83 2.77
CA TYR A 192 12.15 10.72 1.30
C TYR A 192 10.75 10.58 0.70
N MET A 193 9.79 10.02 1.44
CA MET A 193 8.42 9.81 0.95
C MET A 193 7.37 10.13 2.02
N PRO A 194 7.25 11.41 2.44
CA PRO A 194 6.40 11.81 3.57
C PRO A 194 4.93 11.47 3.38
N ASP A 195 4.43 11.51 2.15
CA ASP A 195 3.02 11.31 1.80
C ASP A 195 2.66 9.87 1.42
N LYS A 196 3.61 8.93 1.54
CA LYS A 196 3.42 7.52 1.17
C LYS A 196 3.17 6.64 2.38
N LEU A 197 2.55 5.49 2.16
CA LEU A 197 2.29 4.50 3.19
C LEU A 197 3.59 3.82 3.61
N VAL A 198 3.75 3.61 4.91
CA VAL A 198 4.76 2.72 5.49
C VAL A 198 4.06 1.78 6.46
N SER A 199 4.18 0.48 6.26
CA SER A 199 3.61 -0.53 7.16
C SER A 199 4.67 -1.46 7.74
N LEU A 200 4.29 -2.14 8.82
CA LEU A 200 5.11 -3.11 9.53
C LEU A 200 4.35 -4.42 9.69
N TYR A 201 4.86 -5.49 9.08
CA TYR A 201 4.56 -6.85 9.49
C TYR A 201 5.24 -7.09 10.85
N SER A 202 4.45 -7.24 11.92
CA SER A 202 4.93 -7.08 13.31
C SER A 202 5.71 -8.29 13.83
N ILE A 203 6.81 -8.62 13.16
CA ILE A 203 7.70 -9.75 13.44
C ILE A 203 9.17 -9.33 13.29
N GLY A 204 10.05 -10.18 13.79
CA GLY A 204 11.49 -10.08 13.58
C GLY A 204 12.19 -9.02 14.43
N PRO A 205 13.53 -8.99 14.43
CA PRO A 205 14.32 -8.07 15.24
C PRO A 205 13.97 -6.58 15.08
N SER A 206 13.49 -6.17 13.91
CA SER A 206 13.10 -4.79 13.61
C SER A 206 11.85 -4.35 14.37
N ALA A 207 10.87 -5.24 14.55
CA ALA A 207 9.62 -4.91 15.27
C ALA A 207 9.85 -4.57 16.75
N ASP A 208 10.94 -5.08 17.35
CA ASP A 208 11.32 -4.78 18.74
C ASP A 208 12.24 -3.55 18.88
N ARG A 209 12.66 -2.92 17.77
CA ARG A 209 13.69 -1.86 17.73
C ARG A 209 13.17 -0.57 17.12
N LEU A 210 12.10 -0.05 17.70
CA LEU A 210 11.40 1.14 17.21
C LEU A 210 11.86 2.45 17.86
N SER A 211 12.84 2.42 18.77
CA SER A 211 13.37 3.63 19.39
C SER A 211 14.87 3.55 19.65
N TYR A 212 15.57 4.65 19.33
CA TYR A 212 17.00 4.82 19.52
C TYR A 212 17.37 6.29 19.57
N GLY A 213 18.31 6.67 20.44
CA GLY A 213 18.84 8.04 20.49
C GLY A 213 17.80 9.14 20.75
N GLY A 214 16.73 8.82 21.48
CA GLY A 214 15.62 9.76 21.76
C GLY A 214 14.61 9.90 20.62
N VAL A 215 14.77 9.16 19.52
CA VAL A 215 13.79 9.09 18.42
C VAL A 215 12.97 7.82 18.58
N ASP A 216 11.66 7.92 18.45
CA ASP A 216 10.74 6.80 18.27
C ASP A 216 10.11 6.88 16.88
N ILE A 217 10.14 5.77 16.13
CA ILE A 217 9.64 5.71 14.75
C ILE A 217 8.22 5.17 14.64
N SER A 218 7.55 4.81 15.73
CA SER A 218 6.19 4.25 15.72
C SER A 218 5.21 5.15 14.96
N SER A 219 5.25 6.46 15.21
CA SER A 219 4.39 7.44 14.53
C SER A 219 4.76 7.69 13.07
N LYS A 220 5.88 7.13 12.58
CA LYS A 220 6.27 7.17 11.17
C LYS A 220 5.65 6.03 10.37
N PHE A 221 4.96 5.09 11.00
CA PHE A 221 4.18 4.05 10.32
C PHE A 221 2.72 4.48 10.17
N ASN A 222 2.13 4.07 9.05
CA ASN A 222 0.70 4.18 8.81
C ASN A 222 -0.05 2.97 9.35
N TYR A 223 0.51 1.77 9.23
CA TYR A 223 -0.14 0.54 9.66
C TYR A 223 0.84 -0.43 10.30
N ALA A 224 0.33 -1.30 11.17
CA ALA A 224 1.03 -2.50 11.59
C ALA A 224 0.06 -3.65 11.83
N TRP A 225 0.50 -4.87 11.58
CA TRP A 225 -0.38 -6.04 11.60
C TRP A 225 0.28 -7.29 12.18
N ASN A 226 -0.57 -8.14 12.74
CA ASN A 226 -0.22 -9.46 13.27
C ASN A 226 0.38 -10.34 12.17
N PRO A 227 1.54 -10.99 12.41
CA PRO A 227 2.17 -11.87 11.43
C PRO A 227 1.67 -13.34 11.47
N TRP A 228 0.81 -13.69 12.43
CA TRP A 228 0.44 -15.08 12.66
C TRP A 228 -0.96 -15.38 12.10
N TYR A 229 -1.02 -15.95 10.89
CA TYR A 229 -2.29 -16.24 10.22
C TYR A 229 -3.17 -17.21 11.02
N GLY A 230 -4.48 -16.93 11.05
CA GLY A 230 -5.48 -17.67 11.82
C GLY A 230 -5.53 -17.28 13.29
N SER A 231 -4.91 -16.17 13.69
CA SER A 231 -4.81 -15.77 15.10
C SER A 231 -5.19 -14.31 15.36
N TRP A 232 -5.23 -13.98 16.65
CA TRP A 232 -5.39 -12.63 17.16
C TRP A 232 -4.19 -12.26 18.04
N GLN A 233 -3.38 -11.30 17.59
CA GLN A 233 -2.28 -10.76 18.36
C GLN A 233 -2.15 -9.26 18.09
N VAL A 234 -2.38 -8.44 19.11
CA VAL A 234 -2.27 -6.97 18.98
C VAL A 234 -0.79 -6.61 18.76
N PRO A 235 -0.43 -5.93 17.65
CA PRO A 235 0.93 -5.44 17.46
C PRO A 235 1.38 -4.53 18.61
N SER A 236 2.62 -4.67 19.06
CA SER A 236 3.16 -3.94 20.22
C SER A 236 3.56 -2.49 19.92
N ILE A 237 3.67 -2.12 18.64
CA ILE A 237 3.97 -0.76 18.18
C ILE A 237 2.95 0.26 18.70
N ARG A 238 3.42 1.46 19.06
CA ARG A 238 2.61 2.53 19.65
C ARG A 238 1.83 3.30 18.58
N LEU A 239 0.89 2.62 17.93
CA LEU A 239 -0.09 3.19 17.01
C LEU A 239 -1.51 3.15 17.61
N PRO A 240 -2.39 4.09 17.21
CA PRO A 240 -3.80 4.01 17.58
C PRO A 240 -4.45 2.76 16.96
N LYS A 241 -5.49 2.23 17.61
CA LYS A 241 -6.21 1.02 17.15
C LYS A 241 -6.70 1.09 15.70
N ALA A 242 -7.05 2.30 15.23
CA ALA A 242 -7.47 2.54 13.85
C ALA A 242 -6.41 2.14 12.80
N ASN A 243 -5.14 2.00 13.22
CA ASN A 243 -3.99 1.73 12.37
C ASN A 243 -3.41 0.32 12.60
N LEU A 244 -4.07 -0.50 13.42
CA LEU A 244 -3.58 -1.82 13.82
C LEU A 244 -4.52 -2.92 13.33
N SER A 245 -3.92 -4.02 12.86
CA SER A 245 -4.64 -5.28 12.60
C SER A 245 -4.15 -6.37 13.56
N PRO A 246 -4.87 -6.64 14.67
CA PRO A 246 -4.59 -7.79 15.50
C PRO A 246 -4.98 -9.11 14.83
N ALA A 247 -6.00 -9.09 13.97
CA ALA A 247 -6.39 -10.22 13.15
C ALA A 247 -5.44 -10.38 11.96
N ALA A 248 -5.10 -11.62 11.65
CA ALA A 248 -4.43 -11.99 10.41
C ALA A 248 -4.98 -13.31 9.90
N VAL A 249 -5.30 -13.39 8.61
CA VAL A 249 -5.82 -14.62 8.00
C VAL A 249 -5.14 -14.91 6.68
N GLN A 250 -4.99 -16.20 6.37
CA GLN A 250 -4.59 -16.66 5.05
C GLN A 250 -5.83 -17.17 4.32
N ILE A 251 -6.15 -16.56 3.19
CA ILE A 251 -7.30 -16.95 2.36
C ILE A 251 -7.07 -18.37 1.84
N GLY A 252 -8.10 -19.22 1.91
CA GLY A 252 -8.02 -20.63 1.54
C GLY A 252 -7.37 -21.56 2.56
N ALA A 253 -6.68 -21.05 3.59
CA ALA A 253 -6.05 -21.88 4.64
C ALA A 253 -6.64 -21.69 6.05
N THR A 254 -6.84 -20.43 6.47
CA THR A 254 -7.56 -20.14 7.72
C THR A 254 -9.03 -20.49 7.55
N SER A 255 -9.66 -21.22 8.47
CA SER A 255 -11.07 -21.62 8.32
C SER A 255 -12.02 -20.40 8.13
N PRO A 256 -13.10 -20.51 7.32
CA PRO A 256 -14.05 -19.42 7.13
C PRO A 256 -14.66 -18.90 8.44
N SER A 257 -14.95 -19.81 9.40
CA SER A 257 -15.46 -19.45 10.72
C SER A 257 -14.44 -18.65 11.53
N THR A 258 -13.16 -19.04 11.51
CA THR A 258 -12.10 -18.30 12.19
C THR A 258 -11.92 -16.91 11.57
N ALA A 259 -11.96 -16.80 10.25
CA ALA A 259 -11.88 -15.51 9.57
C ALA A 259 -13.05 -14.58 9.94
N ALA A 260 -14.29 -15.10 9.94
CA ALA A 260 -15.45 -14.32 10.38
C ALA A 260 -15.34 -13.90 11.85
N ASP A 261 -14.92 -14.79 12.75
CA ASP A 261 -14.77 -14.48 14.17
C ASP A 261 -13.70 -13.41 14.43
N LEU A 262 -12.56 -13.50 13.73
CA LEU A 262 -11.51 -12.49 13.79
C LEU A 262 -11.99 -11.14 13.25
N ALA A 263 -12.75 -11.13 12.16
CA ALA A 263 -13.34 -9.91 11.60
C ALA A 263 -14.37 -9.27 12.56
N ARG A 264 -15.24 -10.09 13.15
CA ARG A 264 -16.20 -9.67 14.19
C ARG A 264 -15.46 -9.04 15.38
N ARG A 265 -14.36 -9.67 15.81
CA ARG A 265 -13.51 -9.17 16.90
C ARG A 265 -12.79 -7.87 16.54
N THR A 266 -12.31 -7.72 15.32
CA THR A 266 -11.72 -6.46 14.81
C THR A 266 -12.70 -5.30 14.98
N VAL A 267 -13.95 -5.46 14.54
CA VAL A 267 -14.99 -4.43 14.70
C VAL A 267 -15.35 -4.24 16.18
N GLY A 268 -15.62 -5.32 16.90
CA GLY A 268 -16.06 -5.28 18.30
C GLY A 268 -15.06 -4.64 19.26
N GLU A 269 -13.76 -4.81 19.01
CA GLU A 269 -12.70 -4.20 19.82
C GLU A 269 -12.21 -2.83 19.27
N GLY A 270 -12.80 -2.34 18.18
CA GLY A 270 -12.52 -1.01 17.61
C GLY A 270 -11.18 -0.90 16.89
N TYR A 271 -10.69 -1.99 16.29
CA TYR A 271 -9.51 -1.97 15.43
C TYR A 271 -9.86 -1.59 14.00
N GLY A 272 -8.99 -0.82 13.35
CA GLY A 272 -9.27 -0.22 12.05
C GLY A 272 -8.66 -0.94 10.86
N VAL A 273 -7.96 -2.05 11.06
CA VAL A 273 -7.34 -2.81 9.96
C VAL A 273 -7.65 -4.31 10.10
N TYR A 274 -7.80 -4.98 8.97
CA TYR A 274 -7.98 -6.43 8.86
C TYR A 274 -7.04 -7.00 7.79
N LEU A 275 -6.00 -7.72 8.22
CA LEU A 275 -4.98 -8.30 7.35
C LEU A 275 -5.44 -9.64 6.76
N THR A 276 -5.33 -9.76 5.43
CA THR A 276 -5.47 -11.01 4.69
C THR A 276 -4.21 -11.28 3.84
N TYR A 277 -3.91 -12.55 3.63
CA TYR A 277 -2.76 -13.02 2.86
C TYR A 277 -3.15 -14.11 1.87
N ASP A 278 -2.38 -14.19 0.78
CA ASP A 278 -2.42 -15.22 -0.25
C ASP A 278 -3.73 -15.28 -1.05
N LEU A 279 -4.28 -14.12 -1.43
CA LEU A 279 -5.39 -14.11 -2.38
C LEU A 279 -4.92 -14.65 -3.74
N ASP A 280 -5.49 -15.77 -4.16
CA ASP A 280 -5.17 -16.43 -5.42
C ASP A 280 -6.12 -16.04 -6.57
N GLY A 281 -6.01 -16.75 -7.70
CA GLY A 281 -6.85 -16.52 -8.88
C GLY A 281 -8.18 -17.26 -8.91
N SER A 282 -8.50 -18.05 -7.88
CA SER A 282 -9.77 -18.76 -7.78
C SER A 282 -10.88 -17.85 -7.26
N ASP A 283 -12.13 -18.25 -7.48
CA ASP A 283 -13.28 -17.56 -6.90
C ASP A 283 -13.39 -17.91 -5.40
N GLN A 284 -13.11 -16.93 -4.56
CA GLN A 284 -13.11 -17.01 -3.10
C GLN A 284 -14.30 -16.24 -2.49
N HIS A 285 -15.34 -15.92 -3.26
CA HIS A 285 -16.40 -15.01 -2.78
C HIS A 285 -17.13 -15.51 -1.54
N ASP A 286 -17.39 -16.82 -1.40
CA ASP A 286 -18.04 -17.39 -0.21
C ASP A 286 -17.17 -17.20 1.05
N TYR A 287 -15.87 -17.47 0.91
CA TYR A 287 -14.90 -17.25 1.98
C TYR A 287 -14.84 -15.78 2.38
N ILE A 288 -14.69 -14.91 1.38
CA ILE A 288 -14.54 -13.47 1.57
C ILE A 288 -15.80 -12.87 2.17
N SER A 289 -16.98 -13.32 1.73
CA SER A 289 -18.27 -12.92 2.27
C SER A 289 -18.39 -13.19 3.77
N GLY A 290 -17.72 -14.23 4.27
CA GLY A 290 -17.65 -14.54 5.70
C GLY A 290 -17.10 -13.38 6.53
N PHE A 291 -15.97 -12.79 6.13
CA PHE A 291 -15.41 -11.65 6.86
C PHE A 291 -16.01 -10.31 6.44
N THR A 292 -16.45 -10.11 5.19
CA THR A 292 -17.03 -8.81 4.77
C THR A 292 -18.39 -8.54 5.42
N LYS A 293 -19.17 -9.58 5.70
CA LYS A 293 -20.41 -9.46 6.51
C LYS A 293 -20.12 -8.87 7.88
N GLU A 294 -19.03 -9.29 8.51
CA GLU A 294 -18.65 -8.82 9.84
C GLU A 294 -18.01 -7.44 9.82
N LEU A 295 -17.14 -7.17 8.85
CA LEU A 295 -16.47 -5.87 8.74
C LEU A 295 -17.41 -4.75 8.26
N TYR A 296 -18.32 -5.07 7.35
CA TYR A 296 -19.04 -4.08 6.54
C TYR A 296 -20.55 -4.30 6.46
N GLY A 297 -21.08 -5.41 6.97
CA GLY A 297 -22.49 -5.75 6.86
C GLY A 297 -22.92 -6.20 5.45
N SER A 298 -21.98 -6.54 4.56
CA SER A 298 -22.28 -6.89 3.16
C SER A 298 -21.54 -8.15 2.71
N ASP A 299 -22.22 -8.95 1.89
CA ASP A 299 -21.59 -10.00 1.08
C ASP A 299 -20.58 -9.42 0.09
N ALA A 300 -19.66 -10.27 -0.36
CA ALA A 300 -18.76 -9.98 -1.46
C ALA A 300 -19.30 -10.57 -2.77
N VAL A 301 -19.06 -9.87 -3.87
CA VAL A 301 -19.37 -10.30 -5.24
C VAL A 301 -18.07 -10.42 -6.01
N TYR A 302 -17.89 -11.54 -6.68
CA TYR A 302 -16.76 -11.79 -7.57
C TYR A 302 -17.09 -11.38 -9.00
N THR A 303 -16.17 -10.66 -9.65
CA THR A 303 -16.20 -10.35 -11.08
C THR A 303 -14.90 -10.85 -11.73
N PRO A 304 -14.97 -11.81 -12.67
CA PRO A 304 -13.79 -12.45 -13.24
C PRO A 304 -12.89 -11.52 -14.07
#